data_AF-A0A285BH91-F1
#
_entry.id   AF-A0A285BH91-F1
#
_cell.length_a   1.000
_cell.length_b   1.000
_cell.length_c   1.000
_cell.angle_alpha   90.00
_cell.angle_beta   90.00
_cell.angle_gamma   90.00
#
_symmetry.space_group_name_H-M   'P 1'
#
loop_
_entity.id
_entity.type
_entity.pdbx_description
1 polymer ?
#
loop_
_entity_poly.entity_id
_entity_poly.type
_entity_poly.pdbx_seq_one_letter_code
_entity_poly.pdbx_strand_id
1 'polypeptide(L)'
;MANKYISASEINQYMYCPYQWYYEKKYGHKYINELRDKIDTKPELSNFKKGMEYHEKYYKDIIFIRYKKIAIWIFVILALILIGIGFFK
;
A
#
# COMPACT_ATOMS: atom_id res chain seq x y z
N MET A 1 24.26 -9.25 3.02
CA MET A 1 25.43 -8.81 2.23
C MET A 1 25.17 -7.38 1.77
N ALA A 2 26.07 -6.44 2.07
CA ALA A 2 25.92 -5.07 1.59
C ALA A 2 26.21 -5.05 0.08
N ASN A 3 25.17 -4.90 -0.73
CA ASN A 3 25.36 -4.68 -2.17
C ASN A 3 26.21 -3.41 -2.36
N LYS A 4 27.29 -3.54 -3.15
CA LYS A 4 28.22 -2.45 -3.47
C LYS A 4 27.53 -1.30 -4.23
N TYR A 5 26.37 -1.56 -4.84
CA TYR A 5 25.63 -0.62 -5.66
C TYR A 5 24.18 -0.50 -5.16
N ILE A 6 23.65 0.72 -5.23
CA ILE A 6 22.24 1.00 -4.96
C ILE A 6 21.44 0.59 -6.18
N SER A 7 20.45 -0.29 -6.00
CA SER A 7 19.55 -0.71 -7.07
C SER A 7 18.35 0.24 -7.22
N ALA A 8 17.71 0.24 -8.39
CA ALA A 8 16.45 0.98 -8.57
C ALA A 8 15.36 0.52 -7.58
N SER A 9 15.33 -0.77 -7.24
CA SER A 9 14.42 -1.30 -6.21
C SER A 9 14.71 -0.73 -4.82
N GLU A 10 15.99 -0.52 -4.49
CA GLU A 10 16.41 0.08 -3.23
C GLU A 10 15.98 1.55 -3.14
N ILE A 11 16.11 2.30 -4.24
CA ILE A 11 15.61 3.68 -4.34
C ILE A 11 14.08 3.69 -4.20
N ASN A 12 13.38 2.81 -4.91
CA ASN A 12 11.91 2.74 -4.82
C ASN A 12 11.44 2.43 -3.40
N GLN A 13 12.13 1.52 -2.71
CA GLN A 13 11.83 1.19 -1.32
C GLN A 13 12.08 2.37 -0.38
N TYR A 14 13.19 3.09 -0.55
CA TYR A 14 13.47 4.29 0.23
C TYR A 14 12.42 5.38 0.00
N MET A 15 12.05 5.62 -1.25
CA MET A 15 11.00 6.60 -1.62
C MET A 15 9.62 6.21 -1.09
N TYR A 16 9.35 4.90 -0.98
CA TYR A 16 8.11 4.39 -0.41
C TYR A 16 8.06 4.54 1.13
N CYS A 17 9.10 4.07 1.84
CA CYS A 17 9.21 4.18 3.28
C CYS A 17 10.69 4.25 3.73
N PRO A 18 11.22 5.45 4.02
CA PRO A 18 12.61 5.64 4.44
C PRO A 18 12.96 4.86 5.72
N TYR A 19 12.01 4.76 6.66
CA TYR A 19 12.21 4.03 7.91
C TYR A 19 12.32 2.52 7.67
N GLN A 20 11.40 1.93 6.90
CA GLN A 20 11.49 0.52 6.56
C GLN A 20 12.82 0.21 5.87
N TRP A 21 13.21 1.03 4.89
CA TRP A 21 14.50 0.89 4.22
C TRP A 21 15.69 0.93 5.20
N TYR A 22 15.72 1.90 6.12
CA TYR A 22 16.80 2.02 7.12
C TYR A 22 16.90 0.77 8.00
N TYR A 23 15.78 0.32 8.56
CA TYR A 23 15.78 -0.82 9.47
C TYR A 23 16.08 -2.13 8.74
N GLU A 24 15.60 -2.32 7.51
CA GLU A 24 15.98 -3.46 6.67
C GLU A 24 17.47 -3.44 6.32
N LYS A 25 18.04 -2.27 6.01
CA LYS A 25 19.48 -2.14 5.70
C LYS A 25 20.35 -2.45 6.91
N LYS A 26 19.94 -1.99 8.10
CA LYS A 26 20.71 -2.11 9.35
C LYS A 26 20.60 -3.49 9.99
N TYR A 27 19.40 -4.08 10.01
CA TYR A 27 19.12 -5.30 10.76
C TYR A 27 18.72 -6.50 9.87
N GLY A 28 18.49 -6.26 8.58
CA GLY A 28 18.03 -7.28 7.65
C GLY A 28 16.51 -7.46 7.65
N HIS A 29 15.99 -8.02 6.56
CA HIS A 29 14.54 -8.21 6.37
C HIS A 29 13.92 -9.13 7.45
N LYS A 30 14.64 -10.16 7.89
CA LYS A 30 14.16 -11.10 8.92
C LYS A 30 13.81 -10.39 10.24
N TYR A 31 14.60 -9.39 10.63
CA TYR A 31 14.36 -8.62 11.84
C TYR A 31 13.02 -7.87 11.81
N ILE A 32 12.64 -7.33 10.65
CA ILE A 32 11.36 -6.62 10.49
C ILE A 32 10.17 -7.57 10.65
N ASN A 33 10.27 -8.78 10.12
CA ASN A 33 9.21 -9.78 10.26
C ASN A 33 9.07 -10.24 11.72
N GLU A 34 10.18 -10.47 12.42
CA GLU A 34 10.15 -10.80 13.85
C GLU A 34 9.58 -9.66 14.72
N LEU A 35 9.81 -8.40 14.33
CA LEU A 35 9.20 -7.24 14.99
C LEU A 35 7.70 -7.18 14.78
N ARG A 36 7.24 -7.51 13.56
CA ARG A 36 5.80 -7.54 13.23
C ARG A 36 5.06 -8.52 14.11
N ASP A 37 5.62 -9.70 14.37
CA ASP A 37 5.00 -10.72 15.22
C ASP A 37 4.95 -10.30 16.71
N LYS A 38 5.86 -9.40 17.11
CA LYS A 38 5.98 -8.94 18.51
C LYS A 38 5.28 -7.61 18.78
N ILE A 39 4.68 -6.97 17.77
CA ILE A 39 4.08 -5.63 17.88
C ILE A 39 3.04 -5.54 19.02
N ASP A 40 2.19 -6.57 19.16
CA ASP A 40 1.07 -6.51 20.10
C ASP A 40 1.47 -6.89 21.54
N THR A 41 2.69 -7.42 21.71
CA THR A 41 3.22 -7.83 23.03
C THR A 41 4.21 -6.82 23.61
N LYS A 42 4.67 -5.85 22.81
CA LYS A 42 5.74 -4.92 23.16
C LYS A 42 5.28 -3.47 23.03
N PRO A 43 4.95 -2.77 24.13
CA PRO A 43 4.50 -1.38 24.08
C PRO A 43 5.57 -0.43 23.50
N GLU A 44 6.85 -0.78 23.61
CA GLU A 44 7.96 -0.05 22.97
C GLU A 44 7.86 -0.03 21.43
N LEU A 45 7.09 -0.93 20.82
CA LEU A 45 6.85 -1.00 19.38
C LEU A 45 5.62 -0.22 18.91
N SER A 46 4.99 0.58 19.78
CA SER A 46 3.79 1.37 19.45
C SER A 46 3.99 2.30 18.25
N ASN A 47 5.17 2.89 18.07
CA ASN A 47 5.48 3.72 16.88
C ASN A 47 5.60 2.88 15.61
N PHE A 48 6.15 1.67 15.70
CA PHE A 48 6.23 0.73 14.57
C PHE A 48 4.83 0.25 14.17
N LYS A 49 3.96 -0.03 15.16
CA LYS A 49 2.53 -0.32 14.94
C LYS A 49 1.81 0.83 14.21
N LYS A 50 1.95 2.07 14.70
CA LYS A 50 1.38 3.27 14.05
C LYS A 50 1.84 3.41 12.59
N GLY A 51 3.12 3.15 12.32
CA GLY A 51 3.67 3.16 10.96
C GLY A 51 3.00 2.11 10.06
N MET A 52 2.79 0.89 10.56
CA MET A 52 2.08 -0.16 9.81
C MET A 52 0.62 0.21 9.54
N GLU A 53 -0.10 0.72 10.55
CA GLU A 53 -1.48 1.17 10.40
C GLU A 53 -1.61 2.29 9.36
N TYR A 54 -0.66 3.23 9.33
CA TYR A 54 -0.60 4.26 8.31
C TYR A 54 -0.44 3.67 6.91
N HIS A 55 0.49 2.72 6.73
CA HIS A 55 0.67 2.06 5.44
C HIS A 55 -0.57 1.28 5.00
N GLU A 56 -1.21 0.57 5.92
CA GLU A 56 -2.44 -0.18 5.62
C GLU A 56 -3.57 0.76 5.22
N LYS A 57 -3.75 1.87 5.94
CA LYS A 57 -4.73 2.89 5.59
C LYS A 57 -4.46 3.52 4.23
N TYR A 58 -3.22 3.93 3.97
CA TYR A 58 -2.82 4.51 2.69
C TYR A 58 -3.08 3.56 1.51
N TYR A 59 -2.76 2.28 1.69
CA TYR A 59 -3.05 1.25 0.70
C TYR A 59 -4.56 1.08 0.47
N LYS A 60 -5.36 1.03 1.55
CA LYS A 60 -6.82 0.99 1.47
C LYS A 60 -7.39 2.21 0.74
N ASP A 61 -6.89 3.40 1.02
CA ASP A 61 -7.33 4.64 0.39
C ASP A 61 -7.07 4.64 -1.12
N ILE A 62 -5.87 4.23 -1.55
CA ILE A 62 -5.53 4.09 -2.97
C ILE A 62 -6.46 3.09 -3.66
N ILE A 63 -6.66 1.93 -3.04
CA ILE A 63 -7.54 0.89 -3.56
C ILE A 63 -8.97 1.39 -3.66
N PHE A 64 -9.47 2.07 -2.62
CA PHE A 64 -10.80 2.62 -2.56
C PHE A 64 -11.02 3.64 -3.70
N ILE A 65 -10.07 4.54 -3.92
CA ILE A 65 -10.11 5.51 -5.03
C ILE A 65 -10.16 4.77 -6.38
N ARG A 66 -9.37 3.71 -6.55
CA ARG A 66 -9.35 2.91 -7.79
C ARG A 66 -10.71 2.24 -8.04
N TYR A 67 -11.29 1.57 -7.05
CA TYR A 67 -12.58 0.91 -7.20
C TYR A 67 -13.74 1.91 -7.37
N LYS A 68 -13.69 3.06 -6.70
CA LYS A 68 -14.67 4.13 -6.90
C LYS A 68 -14.69 4.61 -8.35
N LYS A 69 -13.52 4.81 -8.98
CA LYS A 69 -13.42 5.17 -10.40
C LYS A 69 -14.02 4.10 -11.31
N ILE A 70 -13.74 2.82 -11.03
CA ILE A 70 -14.29 1.69 -11.80
C ILE A 70 -15.82 1.66 -11.67
N ALA A 71 -16.36 1.81 -10.47
CA ALA A 71 -17.81 1.82 -10.24
C ALA A 71 -18.52 2.95 -11.00
N ILE A 72 -17.92 4.15 -11.04
CA ILE A 72 -18.44 5.28 -11.82
C ILE A 72 -18.48 4.93 -13.32
N TRP A 73 -17.41 4.35 -13.87
CA TRP A 73 -17.38 3.93 -15.28
C TRP A 73 -18.44 2.88 -15.60
N ILE A 74 -18.65 1.89 -14.72
CA ILE A 74 -19.72 0.89 -14.89
C ILE A 74 -21.08 1.58 -14.91
N PHE A 75 -21.34 2.52 -14.00
CA PHE A 75 -22.59 3.24 -13.94
C PHE A 75 -22.84 4.07 -15.22
N VAL A 76 -21.82 4.75 -15.73
CA VAL A 76 -21.90 5.51 -16.99
C VAL A 76 -22.24 4.59 -18.16
N ILE A 77 -21.56 3.44 -18.28
CA ILE A 77 -21.83 2.47 -19.35
C ILE A 77 -23.27 1.94 -19.25
N LEU A 78 -23.74 1.59 -18.05
CA LEU A 78 -25.11 1.12 -17.85
C LEU A 78 -26.14 2.20 -18.23
N ALA A 79 -25.90 3.46 -17.87
CA ALA A 79 -26.76 4.57 -18.26
C ALA A 79 -26.82 4.74 -19.79
N LEU A 80 -25.68 4.65 -20.48
CA LEU A 80 -25.62 4.72 -21.95
C LEU A 80 -26.38 3.56 -22.61
N ILE A 81 -26.26 2.35 -22.08
CA ILE A 81 -27.01 1.18 -22.56
C ILE A 81 -28.51 1.39 -22.40
N LEU A 82 -28.97 1.86 -21.24
CA LEU A 82 -30.38 2.13 -20.98
C LEU A 82 -30.96 3.20 -21.91
N ILE A 83 -30.20 4.29 -22.14
CA ILE A 83 -30.58 5.33 -23.10
C ILE A 83 -30.67 4.75 -24.50
N GLY A 84 -29.68 3.97 -24.94
CA GLY A 84 -29.69 3.31 -26.25
C GLY A 84 -30.91 2.41 -26.43
N ILE A 85 -31.21 1.54 -25.47
CA ILE A 85 -32.41 0.67 -25.52
C ILE A 85 -33.70 1.51 -25.58
N GLY A 86 -33.77 2.60 -24.81
CA GLY A 86 -34.92 3.51 -24.83
C GLY A 86 -35.10 4.27 -26.14
N PHE A 87 -34.02 4.57 -26.87
CA PHE A 87 -34.07 5.19 -28.21
C PHE A 87 -34.46 4.21 -29.32
N PHE A 88 -34.21 2.91 -29.14
CA PHE A 88 -34.56 1.86 -30.10
C PHE A 88 -35.96 1.28 -29.88
N LYS A 89 -36.72 1.80 -28.91
CA LYS A 89 -38.09 1.41 -28.58
C LYS A 89 -39.07 2.48 -29.04
#